data_AF-A0A7S2GUV4-F1
#
_entry.id   AF-A0A7S2GUV4-F1
#
_cell.length_a   1.000
_cell.length_b   1.000
_cell.length_c   1.000
_cell.angle_alpha   90.00
_cell.angle_beta   90.00
_cell.angle_gamma   90.00
#
_symmetry.space_group_name_H-M   'P 1'
#
loop_
_entity.id
_entity.type
_entity.pdbx_description
1 polymer ?
#
loop_
_entity_poly.entity_id
_entity_poly.type
_entity_poly.pdbx_seq_one_letter_code
_entity_poly.pdbx_strand_id
1 'polypeptide(L)'
;RMHGEGTFAWPDGRKYVGQWAQDQFDGRGSFKWSDGTEYQGEYRRNKKHGEGRCRWPDGSAFEGQWRNGKQHGLGVSTSSQGERRTGLWENGKRARWVNDKSHHDDGVLPTCLDT
;
A
#
# COMPACT_ATOMS: atom_id res chain seq x y z
N ARG A 1 24.57 -1.05 -17.27
CA ARG A 1 24.28 -1.09 -15.82
C ARG A 1 23.56 0.17 -15.39
N MET A 2 22.27 0.08 -15.09
CA MET A 2 21.44 1.19 -14.62
C MET A 2 21.72 1.52 -13.15
N HIS A 3 21.77 2.82 -12.88
CA HIS A 3 22.01 3.45 -11.58
C HIS A 3 21.39 4.85 -11.59
N GLY A 4 20.93 5.35 -10.44
CA GLY A 4 20.29 6.67 -10.35
C GLY A 4 18.83 6.61 -10.79
N GLU A 5 18.28 7.69 -11.33
CA GLU A 5 16.89 7.70 -11.82
C GLU A 5 16.80 7.25 -13.28
N GLY A 6 15.73 6.53 -13.62
CA GLY A 6 15.53 6.04 -14.99
C GLY A 6 14.14 5.51 -15.26
N THR A 7 13.76 5.56 -16.54
CA THR A 7 12.54 4.92 -17.07
C THR A 7 12.93 3.67 -17.85
N PHE A 8 12.19 2.57 -17.66
CA PHE A 8 12.25 1.39 -18.52
C PHE A 8 10.84 1.03 -18.97
N ALA A 9 10.65 0.83 -20.27
CA ALA A 9 9.38 0.43 -20.87
C ALA A 9 9.56 -0.89 -21.62
N TRP A 10 8.63 -1.82 -21.44
CA TRP A 10 8.62 -3.10 -22.16
C TRP A 10 7.68 -3.03 -23.37
N PRO A 11 7.93 -3.79 -24.45
CA PRO A 11 7.03 -3.86 -25.61
C PRO A 11 5.61 -4.35 -25.27
N ASP A 12 5.45 -5.08 -24.17
CA ASP A 12 4.16 -5.55 -23.66
C ASP A 12 3.33 -4.48 -22.91
N GLY A 13 3.81 -3.24 -22.84
CA GLY A 13 3.12 -2.12 -22.22
C GLY A 13 3.42 -1.92 -20.73
N ARG A 14 4.22 -2.79 -20.09
CA ARG A 14 4.73 -2.51 -18.74
C ARG A 14 5.65 -1.29 -18.76
N LYS A 15 5.71 -0.55 -17.65
CA LYS A 15 6.62 0.60 -17.48
C LYS A 15 7.06 0.76 -16.03
N TYR A 16 8.35 0.98 -15.82
CA TYR A 16 8.94 1.42 -14.55
C TYR A 16 9.49 2.83 -14.69
N VAL A 17 9.30 3.66 -13.66
CA VAL A 17 9.92 4.99 -13.51
C VAL A 17 10.38 5.10 -12.06
N GLY A 18 11.67 5.28 -11.82
CA GLY A 18 12.17 5.40 -10.46
C GLY A 18 13.67 5.21 -10.33
N GLN A 19 14.08 4.87 -9.11
CA GLN A 19 15.46 4.71 -8.70
C GLN A 19 16.00 3.30 -9.00
N TRP A 20 17.25 3.27 -9.45
CA TRP A 20 17.97 2.07 -9.86
C TRP A 20 19.28 1.95 -9.09
N ALA A 21 19.59 0.71 -8.69
CA ALA A 21 20.92 0.33 -8.28
C ALA A 21 21.28 -1.04 -8.87
N GLN A 22 22.40 -1.12 -9.59
CA GLN A 22 22.95 -2.40 -10.07
C GLN A 22 21.99 -3.17 -11.00
N ASP A 23 21.39 -2.47 -11.97
CA ASP A 23 20.36 -3.03 -12.89
C ASP A 23 19.08 -3.54 -12.18
N GLN A 24 18.84 -3.08 -10.94
CA GLN A 24 17.66 -3.43 -10.16
C GLN A 24 16.92 -2.17 -9.71
N PHE A 25 15.59 -2.24 -9.60
CA PHE A 25 14.79 -1.25 -8.89
C PHE A 25 15.20 -1.27 -7.41
N ASP A 26 15.68 -0.14 -6.91
CA ASP A 26 16.13 0.02 -5.52
C ASP A 26 15.97 1.50 -5.12
N GLY A 27 15.25 1.77 -4.03
CA GLY A 27 14.73 3.11 -3.73
C GLY A 27 13.30 3.32 -4.23
N ARG A 28 12.88 4.58 -4.43
CA ARG A 28 11.48 4.92 -4.80
C ARG A 28 11.21 4.77 -6.29
N GLY A 29 10.01 4.30 -6.65
CA GLY A 29 9.53 4.29 -8.03
C GLY A 29 8.05 3.97 -8.19
N SER A 30 7.55 4.13 -9.43
CA SER A 30 6.27 3.57 -9.88
C SER A 30 6.51 2.47 -10.93
N PHE A 31 5.74 1.39 -10.84
CA PHE A 31 5.63 0.36 -11.87
C PHE A 31 4.16 0.23 -12.28
N LYS A 32 3.91 0.39 -13.59
CA LYS A 32 2.63 0.11 -14.22
C LYS A 32 2.72 -1.21 -15.00
N TRP A 33 1.79 -2.11 -14.72
CA TRP A 33 1.61 -3.36 -15.46
C TRP A 33 0.66 -3.16 -16.65
N SER A 34 0.73 -4.09 -17.60
CA SER A 34 -0.05 -4.06 -18.84
C SER A 34 -1.54 -4.36 -18.63
N ASP A 35 -1.91 -5.02 -17.53
CA ASP A 35 -3.28 -5.20 -17.05
C ASP A 35 -3.91 -3.91 -16.49
N GLY A 36 -3.11 -2.85 -16.27
CA GLY A 36 -3.53 -1.61 -15.64
C GLY A 36 -3.28 -1.54 -14.12
N THR A 37 -2.78 -2.62 -13.50
CA THR A 37 -2.28 -2.58 -12.12
C THR A 37 -1.14 -1.56 -12.01
N GLU A 38 -1.09 -0.80 -10.92
CA GLU A 38 0.00 0.15 -10.63
C GLU A 38 0.50 -0.05 -9.20
N TYR A 39 1.81 0.06 -9.00
CA TYR A 39 2.43 0.19 -7.68
C TYR A 39 3.31 1.42 -7.64
N GLN A 40 3.15 2.25 -6.62
CA GLN A 40 4.01 3.38 -6.31
C GLN A 40 4.53 3.23 -4.88
N GLY A 41 5.84 3.22 -4.68
CA GLY A 41 6.43 3.02 -3.37
C GLY A 41 7.92 2.71 -3.43
N GLU A 42 8.44 2.12 -2.36
CA GLU A 42 9.83 1.70 -2.28
C GLU A 42 10.07 0.31 -2.91
N TYR A 43 11.26 0.15 -3.45
CA TYR A 43 11.79 -1.09 -3.98
C TYR A 43 13.12 -1.41 -3.30
N ARG A 44 13.40 -2.71 -3.19
CA ARG A 44 14.72 -3.21 -2.85
C ARG A 44 14.99 -4.46 -3.67
N ARG A 45 16.04 -4.45 -4.48
CA ARG A 45 16.45 -5.56 -5.36
C ARG A 45 15.28 -6.11 -6.19
N ASN A 46 14.65 -5.25 -7.01
CA ASN A 46 13.48 -5.53 -7.85
C ASN A 46 12.17 -5.91 -7.12
N LYS A 47 12.13 -5.89 -5.78
CA LYS A 47 10.94 -6.28 -5.00
C LYS A 47 10.35 -5.08 -4.29
N LYS A 48 9.02 -4.95 -4.33
CA LYS A 48 8.26 -3.99 -3.50
C LYS A 48 8.68 -4.12 -2.04
N HIS A 49 9.07 -3.02 -1.42
CA HIS A 49 9.56 -2.95 -0.05
C HIS A 49 9.10 -1.66 0.63
N GLY A 50 9.49 -1.44 1.89
CA GLY A 50 9.20 -0.20 2.62
C GLY A 50 7.71 0.14 2.63
N GLU A 51 7.39 1.43 2.50
CA GLU A 51 6.02 1.89 2.29
C GLU A 51 5.65 1.92 0.80
N GLY A 52 4.40 1.62 0.48
CA GLY A 52 3.90 1.77 -0.89
C GLY A 52 2.42 1.46 -1.08
N ARG A 53 1.91 1.89 -2.22
CA ARG A 53 0.53 1.71 -2.63
C ARG A 53 0.44 0.90 -3.92
N CYS A 54 -0.35 -0.17 -3.90
CA CYS A 54 -0.81 -0.87 -5.09
C CYS A 54 -2.25 -0.46 -5.41
N ARG A 55 -2.58 -0.25 -6.68
CA ARG A 55 -3.94 -0.07 -7.20
C ARG A 55 -4.19 -1.12 -8.26
N TRP A 56 -5.40 -1.68 -8.29
CA TRP A 56 -5.83 -2.64 -9.30
C TRP A 56 -6.90 -2.03 -10.23
N PRO A 57 -7.10 -2.59 -11.43
CA PRO A 57 -8.05 -2.05 -12.41
C PRO A 57 -9.51 -2.03 -11.95
N ASP A 58 -9.88 -2.87 -10.98
CA ASP A 58 -11.21 -2.93 -10.37
C ASP A 58 -11.47 -1.80 -9.35
N GLY A 59 -10.53 -0.86 -9.19
CA GLY A 59 -10.60 0.24 -8.22
C GLY A 59 -10.16 -0.14 -6.81
N SER A 60 -9.91 -1.43 -6.53
CA SER A 60 -9.34 -1.85 -5.24
C SER A 60 -7.90 -1.36 -5.08
N ALA A 61 -7.46 -1.21 -3.83
CA ALA A 61 -6.11 -0.76 -3.53
C ALA A 61 -5.61 -1.33 -2.20
N PHE A 62 -4.29 -1.32 -2.04
CA PHE A 62 -3.63 -1.54 -0.75
C PHE A 62 -2.55 -0.48 -0.55
N GLU A 63 -2.52 0.14 0.62
CA GLU A 63 -1.54 1.16 1.01
C GLU A 63 -0.95 0.82 2.38
N GLY A 64 0.37 0.76 2.48
CA GLY A 64 1.08 0.41 3.72
C GLY A 64 2.37 -0.36 3.44
N GLN A 65 2.80 -1.18 4.40
CA GLN A 65 4.12 -1.81 4.37
C GLN A 65 4.22 -2.98 3.39
N TRP A 66 5.39 -3.13 2.78
CA TRP A 66 5.75 -4.22 1.87
C TRP A 66 7.05 -4.91 2.29
N ARG A 67 7.06 -6.24 2.23
CA ARG A 67 8.24 -7.06 2.51
C ARG A 67 8.42 -8.10 1.40
N ASN A 68 9.56 -8.02 0.71
CA ASN A 68 9.95 -8.96 -0.35
C ASN A 68 8.88 -9.16 -1.44
N GLY A 69 8.20 -8.09 -1.85
CA GLY A 69 7.16 -8.12 -2.89
C GLY A 69 5.73 -8.30 -2.38
N LYS A 70 5.53 -8.58 -1.09
CA LYS A 70 4.22 -8.90 -0.49
C LYS A 70 3.79 -7.87 0.55
N GLN A 71 2.49 -7.69 0.75
CA GLN A 71 1.92 -6.89 1.83
C GLN A 71 2.40 -7.41 3.19
N HIS A 72 2.71 -6.50 4.10
CA HIS A 72 3.21 -6.78 5.43
C HIS A 72 2.80 -5.67 6.42
N GLY A 73 3.11 -5.82 7.71
CA GLY A 73 2.96 -4.78 8.72
C GLY A 73 1.53 -4.24 8.83
N LEU A 74 1.40 -2.94 9.12
CA LEU A 74 0.12 -2.24 9.02
C LEU A 74 -0.14 -1.82 7.57
N GLY A 75 -1.40 -1.91 7.14
CA GLY A 75 -1.83 -1.38 5.86
C GLY A 75 -3.35 -1.28 5.73
N VAL A 76 -3.79 -0.33 4.91
CA VAL A 76 -5.18 -0.08 4.57
C VAL A 76 -5.51 -0.77 3.26
N SER A 77 -6.52 -1.64 3.28
CA SER A 77 -7.13 -2.21 2.08
C SER A 77 -8.33 -1.36 1.69
N THR A 78 -8.43 -1.01 0.41
CA THR A 78 -9.62 -0.40 -0.20
C THR A 78 -10.27 -1.43 -1.12
N SER A 79 -11.56 -1.71 -0.97
CA SER A 79 -12.30 -2.58 -1.89
C SER A 79 -12.60 -1.88 -3.23
N SER A 80 -13.06 -2.62 -4.24
CA SER A 80 -13.57 -2.04 -5.50
C SER A 80 -14.76 -1.09 -5.31
N GLN A 81 -15.46 -1.18 -4.17
CA GLN A 81 -16.54 -0.28 -3.76
C GLN A 81 -16.04 0.92 -2.94
N GLY A 82 -14.73 1.11 -2.80
CA GLY A 82 -14.14 2.21 -2.03
C GLY A 82 -14.11 2.02 -0.51
N GLU A 83 -14.63 0.91 0.03
CA GLU A 83 -14.61 0.64 1.48
C GLU A 83 -13.16 0.46 1.95
N ARG A 84 -12.72 1.26 2.94
CA ARG A 84 -11.38 1.23 3.51
C ARG A 84 -11.35 0.50 4.85
N ARG A 85 -10.40 -0.42 5.03
CA ARG A 85 -10.17 -1.14 6.31
C ARG A 85 -8.69 -1.27 6.63
N THR A 86 -8.30 -0.88 7.83
CA THR A 86 -6.95 -1.08 8.37
C THR A 86 -6.77 -2.51 8.86
N GLY A 87 -5.66 -3.15 8.52
CA GLY A 87 -5.33 -4.49 9.00
C GLY A 87 -3.84 -4.68 9.24
N LEU A 88 -3.51 -5.76 9.96
CA LEU A 88 -2.16 -6.31 10.01
C LEU A 88 -2.01 -7.39 8.95
N TRP A 89 -0.89 -7.36 8.23
CA TRP A 89 -0.59 -8.21 7.09
C TRP A 89 0.72 -8.96 7.29
N GLU A 90 0.74 -10.22 6.87
CA GLU A 90 1.93 -11.05 6.90
C GLU A 90 2.01 -11.90 5.64
N ASN A 91 3.17 -11.85 4.97
CA ASN A 91 3.47 -12.64 3.77
C ASN A 91 2.39 -12.56 2.67
N GLY A 92 1.78 -11.38 2.50
CA GLY A 92 0.73 -11.11 1.50
C GLY A 92 -0.68 -11.52 1.92
N LYS A 93 -0.88 -11.99 3.16
CA LYS A 93 -2.19 -12.34 3.73
C LYS A 93 -2.53 -11.40 4.88
N ARG A 94 -3.79 -11.02 5.01
CA ARG A 94 -4.28 -10.29 6.18
C ARG A 94 -4.31 -11.24 7.38
N ALA A 95 -3.56 -10.92 8.44
CA ALA A 95 -3.57 -11.66 9.70
C ALA A 95 -4.80 -11.29 10.55
N ARG A 96 -5.08 -10.00 10.72
CA ARG A 96 -6.31 -9.49 11.36
C ARG A 96 -6.69 -8.11 10.86
N TRP A 97 -7.97 -7.75 10.98
CA TRP A 97 -8.36 -6.34 10.93
C TRP A 97 -7.93 -5.64 12.22
N VAL A 98 -7.63 -4.35 12.13
CA VAL A 98 -7.38 -3.46 13.26
C VAL A 98 -8.63 -2.61 13.42
N ASN A 99 -9.38 -2.85 14.49
CA ASN A 99 -10.52 -2.00 14.81
C ASN A 99 -10.00 -0.72 15.45
N ASP A 100 -10.19 0.41 14.77
CA ASP A 100 -10.04 1.74 15.36
C ASP A 100 -11.25 2.03 16.26
N LYS A 101 -11.29 1.32 17.38
CA LYS A 101 -12.27 1.45 18.45
C LYS A 101 -11.57 1.41 19.80
N SER A 102 -10.71 2.40 20.03
CA SER A 102 -10.45 2.90 21.38
C SER A 102 -11.75 3.55 21.91
N HIS A 103 -12.69 2.71 22.34
CA HIS A 103 -13.77 3.15 23.20
C HIS A 103 -13.14 3.58 24.54
N HIS A 104 -13.00 4.88 24.74
CA HIS A 104 -13.10 5.46 26.07
C HIS A 104 -14.45 6.18 26.12
N ASP A 105 -15.44 5.44 26.62
CA ASP A 105 -16.71 5.98 27.10
C ASP A 105 -16.66 5.89 28.63
N ASP A 106 -16.94 7.01 29.30
CA ASP A 106 -17.16 7.16 30.75
C ASP A 106 -17.62 8.62 30.99
N GLY A 107 -18.91 8.91 30.78
CA GLY A 107 -19.37 10.31 30.68
C GLY A 107 -20.85 10.62 31.00
N VAL A 108 -21.48 9.85 31.88
CA VAL A 108 -22.91 9.91 32.26
C VAL A 108 -23.03 10.31 33.74
N LEU A 109 -23.82 11.29 34.19
CA LEU A 109 -24.75 12.26 33.56
C LEU A 109 -24.87 13.50 34.52
N PRO A 110 -25.41 14.68 34.15
CA PRO A 110 -26.86 14.86 34.25
C PRO A 110 -27.56 15.83 33.26
N THR A 111 -28.82 15.50 33.01
CA THR A 111 -29.87 16.38 32.49
C THR A 111 -30.22 17.46 33.52
N CYS A 112 -30.21 18.73 33.13
CA CYS A 112 -30.87 19.80 33.88
C CYS A 112 -32.26 20.09 33.28
N LEU A 113 -33.30 19.81 34.07
CA LEU A 113 -34.67 20.26 33.87
C LEU A 113 -35.15 20.84 35.21
N ASP A 114 -35.87 21.96 35.12
CA ASP A 114 -36.65 22.68 36.13
C ASP A 114 -35.95 23.14 37.44
N THR A 115 -35.80 24.47 37.56
CA THR A 115 -36.72 25.30 38.37
C THR A 115 -36.89 26.68 37.75
#